data_AF-A0A812JXZ8-F1
#
_entry.id   AF-A0A812JXZ8-F1
#
_cell.length_a   1.000
_cell.length_b   1.000
_cell.length_c   1.000
_cell.angle_alpha   90.00
_cell.angle_beta   90.00
_cell.angle_gamma   90.00
#
_symmetry.space_group_name_H-M   'P 1'
#
loop_
_entity.id
_entity.type
_entity.pdbx_description
1 polymer ?
#
loop_
_entity_poly.entity_id
_entity_poly.type
_entity_poly.pdbx_seq_one_letter_code
_entity_poly.pdbx_strand_id
1 'polypeptide(L)'
;VTKSLKQVLLQYLVAEIITRVTTFGSDKEAQAKAQEMGWVTSDLEYNFLDWDTEEKKLIPRQEGTLTQDQMLADARRLKDILKSPELILRFSAARNAQPDSVSETANFVLELSLQHQDAAEAMAIFRKWYASSALLLLSLRLKPARPERSPLIKEISEAVGW
;
A
#
# COMPACT_ATOMS: atom_id res chain seq x y z
N VAL A 1 -3.89 17.05 -23.12
CA VAL A 1 -4.21 15.66 -22.73
C VAL A 1 -4.89 15.68 -21.37
N THR A 2 -6.17 15.31 -21.30
CA THR A 2 -6.92 15.26 -20.03
C THR A 2 -6.45 14.04 -19.23
N LYS A 3 -5.81 14.25 -18.07
CA LYS A 3 -5.43 13.15 -17.19
C LYS A 3 -6.68 12.52 -16.59
N SER A 4 -6.74 11.19 -16.54
CA SER A 4 -7.86 10.50 -15.90
C SER A 4 -7.84 10.74 -14.37
N LEU A 5 -9.02 10.81 -13.74
CA LEU A 5 -9.12 11.03 -12.28
C LEU A 5 -8.35 9.97 -11.48
N LYS A 6 -8.46 8.69 -11.88
CA LYS A 6 -7.73 7.57 -11.27
C LYS A 6 -6.21 7.79 -11.24
N GLN A 7 -5.67 8.33 -12.33
CA GLN A 7 -4.25 8.61 -12.48
C GLN A 7 -3.81 9.78 -11.59
N VAL A 8 -4.62 10.85 -11.57
CA VAL A 8 -4.35 12.03 -10.76
C VAL A 8 -4.36 11.67 -9.27
N LEU A 9 -5.37 10.93 -8.81
CA LEU A 9 -5.48 10.51 -7.42
C LEU A 9 -4.30 9.63 -6.98
N LEU A 10 -3.91 8.66 -7.80
CA LEU A 10 -2.78 7.78 -7.47
C LEU A 10 -1.44 8.54 -7.47
N GLN A 11 -1.23 9.50 -8.39
CA GLN A 11 -0.06 10.38 -8.36
C GLN A 11 -0.02 11.26 -7.11
N TYR A 12 -1.17 11.77 -6.65
CA TYR A 12 -1.24 12.52 -5.40
C TYR A 12 -0.96 11.65 -4.17
N LEU A 13 -1.46 10.41 -4.14
CA LEU A 13 -1.14 9.46 -3.07
C LEU A 13 0.38 9.24 -2.96
N VAL A 14 1.05 9.00 -4.09
CA VAL A 14 2.50 8.80 -4.09
C VAL A 14 3.25 10.09 -3.75
N ALA A 15 2.76 11.26 -4.18
CA ALA A 15 3.33 12.54 -3.79
C ALA A 15 3.22 12.78 -2.27
N GLU A 16 2.09 12.43 -1.67
CA GLU A 16 1.88 12.54 -0.24
C GLU A 16 2.78 11.57 0.55
N ILE A 17 3.00 10.36 0.04
CA ILE A 17 3.99 9.42 0.61
C ILE A 17 5.39 10.07 0.64
N ILE A 18 5.83 10.71 -0.45
CA ILE A 18 7.10 11.43 -0.50
C ILE A 18 7.16 12.52 0.57
N THR A 19 6.10 13.33 0.69
CA THR A 19 6.02 14.41 1.68
C THR A 19 6.16 13.87 3.10
N ARG A 20 5.44 12.80 3.45
CA ARG A 20 5.38 12.24 4.80
C ARG A 20 6.68 11.59 5.21
N VAL A 21 7.26 10.79 4.31
CA VAL A 21 8.57 10.15 4.53
C VAL A 21 9.66 11.22 4.68
N THR A 22 9.63 12.28 3.87
CA THR A 22 10.59 13.39 3.97
C THR A 22 10.45 14.12 5.31
N THR A 23 9.22 14.45 5.71
CA THR A 23 8.93 15.18 6.96
C THR A 23 9.34 14.35 8.19
N PHE A 24 9.05 13.05 8.16
CA PHE A 24 9.42 12.11 9.21
C PHE A 24 10.94 12.10 9.47
N GLY A 25 11.77 12.25 8.44
CA GLY A 25 13.23 12.28 8.59
C GLY A 25 13.76 13.42 9.48
N SER A 26 12.99 14.50 9.64
CA SER A 26 13.34 15.65 10.49
C SER A 26 12.56 15.71 11.82
N ASP A 27 11.53 14.90 11.98
CA ASP A 27 10.61 14.95 13.13
C ASP A 27 11.02 13.94 14.22
N LYS A 28 11.79 14.43 15.19
CA LYS A 28 12.31 13.59 16.29
C LYS A 28 11.23 13.02 17.20
N GLU A 29 10.12 13.74 17.38
CA GLU A 29 9.02 13.27 18.22
C GLU A 29 8.29 12.13 17.52
N ALA A 30 7.99 12.28 16.22
CA ALA A 30 7.42 11.22 15.42
C ALA A 30 8.34 9.99 15.33
N GLN A 31 9.65 10.20 15.20
CA GLN A 31 10.65 9.12 15.19
C GLN A 31 10.66 8.34 16.50
N ALA A 32 10.70 9.01 17.65
CA ALA A 32 10.67 8.36 18.96
C ALA A 32 9.39 7.51 19.14
N LYS A 33 8.23 8.09 18.79
CA LYS A 33 6.96 7.35 18.84
C LYS A 33 6.93 6.16 17.88
N ALA A 34 7.47 6.31 16.68
CA ALA A 34 7.56 5.22 15.71
C ALA A 34 8.48 4.09 16.21
N GLN A 35 9.56 4.41 16.94
CA GLN A 35 10.41 3.41 17.58
C GLN A 35 9.66 2.67 18.70
N GLU A 36 8.95 3.39 19.57
CA GLU A 36 8.12 2.78 20.63
C GLU A 36 7.06 1.83 20.07
N MET A 37 6.45 2.18 18.93
CA MET A 37 5.47 1.36 18.23
C MET A 37 6.10 0.22 17.41
N GLY A 38 7.43 0.12 17.36
CA GLY A 38 8.15 -0.87 16.56
C GLY A 38 8.04 -0.64 15.05
N TRP A 39 7.63 0.54 14.59
CA TRP A 39 7.53 0.83 13.16
C TRP A 39 8.90 1.01 12.53
N VAL A 40 9.85 1.57 13.28
CA VAL A 40 11.23 1.75 12.80
C VAL A 40 12.24 1.14 13.77
N THR A 41 13.41 0.80 13.24
CA THR A 41 14.55 0.34 14.03
C THR A 41 15.23 1.48 14.78
N SER A 42 16.25 1.17 15.58
CA SER A 42 17.14 2.17 16.19
C SER A 42 17.80 3.07 15.15
N ASP A 43 18.06 2.54 13.96
CA ASP A 43 18.69 3.24 12.83
C ASP A 43 17.66 3.95 11.93
N LEU A 44 16.41 4.05 12.39
CA LEU A 44 15.28 4.68 11.68
C LEU A 44 14.91 4.02 10.34
N GLU A 45 15.22 2.73 10.19
CA GLU A 45 14.77 1.94 9.05
C GLU A 45 13.35 1.40 9.29
N TYR A 46 12.50 1.41 8.28
CA TYR A 46 11.12 0.95 8.37
C TYR A 46 11.04 -0.57 8.44
N ASN A 47 10.47 -1.10 9.52
CA ASN A 47 10.20 -2.52 9.68
C ASN A 47 9.10 -3.01 8.72
N PHE A 48 9.19 -4.28 8.32
CA PHE A 48 8.03 -5.00 7.80
C PHE A 48 7.22 -5.55 8.98
N LEU A 49 5.89 -5.46 8.89
CA LEU A 49 4.99 -5.81 9.99
C LEU A 49 4.08 -6.97 9.62
N ASP A 50 4.02 -7.99 10.47
CA ASP A 50 3.07 -9.09 10.36
C ASP A 50 1.98 -8.97 11.42
N TRP A 51 0.80 -9.51 11.11
CA TRP A 51 -0.30 -9.57 12.08
C TRP A 51 -0.09 -10.74 13.02
N ASP A 52 0.08 -10.44 14.30
CA ASP A 52 0.07 -11.43 15.36
C ASP A 52 -1.38 -11.74 15.77
N THR A 53 -1.77 -13.01 15.67
CA THR A 53 -3.14 -13.44 15.98
C THR A 53 -3.42 -13.53 17.48
N GLU A 54 -2.40 -13.79 18.29
CA GLU A 54 -2.52 -13.95 19.75
C GLU A 54 -2.62 -12.58 20.41
N GLU A 55 -1.69 -11.70 20.07
CA GLU A 55 -1.57 -10.33 20.59
C GLU A 55 -2.53 -9.34 19.89
N LYS A 56 -3.17 -9.77 18.79
CA LYS A 56 -4.10 -8.97 17.97
C LYS A 56 -3.51 -7.61 17.58
N LYS A 57 -2.23 -7.59 17.23
CA LYS A 57 -1.50 -6.37 16.85
C LYS A 57 -0.51 -6.65 15.73
N LEU A 58 -0.06 -5.57 15.09
CA LEU A 58 1.05 -5.65 14.14
C LEU A 58 2.37 -5.71 14.91
N ILE A 59 3.22 -6.68 14.57
CA ILE A 59 4.54 -6.85 15.16
C ILE A 59 5.63 -6.82 14.08
N PRO A 60 6.84 -6.33 14.39
CA PRO A 60 7.96 -6.39 13.46
C PRO A 60 8.30 -7.82 13.06
N ARG A 61 8.47 -8.04 11.76
CA ARG A 61 9.08 -9.26 11.22
C ARG A 61 10.57 -9.27 11.59
N GLN A 62 11.12 -10.46 11.80
CA GLN A 62 12.55 -10.63 12.11
C GLN A 62 13.48 -10.24 10.96
N GLU A 63 12.99 -10.30 9.71
CA GLU A 63 13.82 -10.11 8.52
C GLU A 63 13.35 -8.92 7.66
N GLY A 64 14.34 -8.11 7.29
CA GLY A 64 14.20 -7.05 6.31
C GLY A 64 13.73 -5.72 6.89
N THR A 65 14.26 -4.65 6.32
CA THR A 65 13.86 -3.27 6.59
C THR A 65 13.85 -2.50 5.27
N LEU A 66 13.25 -1.32 5.29
CA LEU A 66 13.30 -0.38 4.19
C LEU A 66 13.89 0.93 4.69
N THR A 67 14.96 1.41 4.06
CA THR A 67 15.54 2.72 4.42
C THR A 67 14.67 3.86 3.88
N GLN A 68 14.82 5.04 4.49
CA GLN A 68 14.16 6.26 4.01
C GLN A 68 14.56 6.57 2.55
N ASP A 69 15.84 6.45 2.22
CA ASP A 69 16.34 6.72 0.87
C ASP A 69 15.75 5.76 -0.16
N GLN A 70 15.66 4.47 0.16
CA GLN A 70 15.00 3.50 -0.71
C GLN A 70 13.52 3.83 -0.92
N MET A 71 12.79 4.18 0.16
CA MET A 71 11.38 4.54 0.06
C MET A 71 11.17 5.79 -0.82
N LEU A 72 12.02 6.81 -0.66
CA LEU A 72 11.95 8.03 -1.46
C LEU A 72 12.34 7.80 -2.93
N ALA A 73 13.38 7.00 -3.18
CA ALA A 73 13.80 6.63 -4.53
C ALA A 73 12.69 5.86 -5.27
N ASP A 74 12.14 4.83 -4.61
CA ASP A 74 11.02 4.05 -5.12
C ASP A 74 9.79 4.94 -5.39
N ALA A 75 9.45 5.85 -4.46
CA ALA A 75 8.26 6.69 -4.60
C ALA A 75 8.39 7.70 -5.73
N ARG A 76 9.58 8.29 -5.92
CA ARG A 76 9.86 9.18 -7.06
C ARG A 76 9.78 8.42 -8.37
N ARG A 77 10.38 7.24 -8.44
CA ARG A 77 10.33 6.39 -9.63
C ARG A 77 8.90 5.97 -9.97
N LEU A 78 8.13 5.54 -8.97
CA LEU A 78 6.74 5.17 -9.12
C LEU A 78 5.90 6.36 -9.59
N LYS A 79 6.10 7.56 -9.02
CA LYS A 79 5.41 8.79 -9.46
C LYS A 79 5.65 9.11 -10.93
N ASP A 80 6.86 8.85 -11.43
CA ASP A 80 7.20 9.03 -12.85
C ASP A 80 6.53 8.00 -13.74
N ILE A 81 6.58 6.72 -13.37
CA ILE A 81 5.94 5.62 -14.10
C ILE A 81 4.42 5.81 -14.20
N LEU A 82 3.78 6.30 -13.13
CA LEU A 82 2.33 6.55 -13.07
C LEU A 82 1.87 7.73 -13.95
N LYS A 83 2.78 8.43 -14.64
CA LYS A 83 2.43 9.40 -15.69
C LYS A 83 1.87 8.74 -16.94
N SER A 84 2.10 7.45 -17.14
CA SER A 84 1.55 6.66 -18.24
C SER A 84 0.10 6.26 -17.96
N PRO A 85 -0.89 6.77 -18.71
CA PRO A 85 -2.30 6.49 -18.43
C PRO A 85 -2.69 5.03 -18.68
N GLU A 86 -2.01 4.36 -19.63
CA GLU A 86 -2.27 2.97 -20.03
C GLU A 86 -1.83 1.94 -18.98
N LEU A 87 -0.95 2.34 -18.06
CA LEU A 87 -0.50 1.48 -16.98
C LEU A 87 -1.62 1.22 -15.96
N ILE A 88 -2.46 2.22 -15.66
CA ILE A 88 -3.46 2.14 -14.59
C ILE A 88 -4.80 1.71 -15.19
N LEU A 89 -5.14 0.43 -15.05
CA LEU A 89 -6.44 -0.08 -15.47
C LEU A 89 -7.53 0.44 -14.53
N ARG A 90 -7.30 0.32 -13.21
CA ARG A 90 -8.26 0.72 -12.17
C ARG A 90 -7.56 1.34 -10.97
N PHE A 91 -8.13 2.43 -10.45
CA PHE A 91 -7.87 2.91 -9.09
C PHE A 91 -9.17 3.48 -8.54
N SER A 92 -9.86 2.72 -7.71
CA SER A 92 -11.19 3.07 -7.21
C SER A 92 -11.42 2.50 -5.82
N ALA A 93 -12.39 3.04 -5.07
CA ALA A 93 -12.86 2.41 -3.85
C ALA A 93 -13.38 0.98 -4.16
N ALA A 94 -13.16 0.04 -3.23
CA ALA A 94 -13.61 -1.34 -3.32
C ALA A 94 -15.13 -1.47 -3.10
N ARG A 95 -15.70 -0.54 -2.32
CA ARG A 95 -17.14 -0.41 -2.10
C ARG A 95 -17.54 1.03 -2.39
N ASN A 96 -18.73 1.23 -2.96
CA ASN A 96 -19.30 2.56 -3.12
C ASN A 96 -19.58 3.15 -1.74
N ALA A 97 -19.42 4.47 -1.61
CA ALA A 97 -19.78 5.19 -0.39
C ALA A 97 -21.27 4.94 -0.10
N GLN A 98 -21.57 4.37 1.07
CA GLN A 98 -22.94 4.21 1.56
C GLN A 98 -23.19 5.25 2.64
N PRO A 99 -24.39 5.87 2.71
CA PRO A 99 -24.71 6.90 3.69
C PRO A 99 -24.43 6.49 5.15
N ASP A 100 -24.59 5.19 5.44
CA ASP A 100 -24.44 4.61 6.78
C ASP A 100 -23.17 3.76 6.93
N SER A 101 -22.13 3.97 6.10
CA SER A 101 -20.91 3.18 6.22
C SER A 101 -20.11 3.55 7.47
N VAL A 102 -20.19 2.72 8.52
CA VAL A 102 -19.45 2.85 9.79
C VAL A 102 -17.99 2.35 9.69
N SER A 103 -17.45 2.18 8.48
CA SER A 103 -16.10 1.62 8.32
C SER A 103 -15.04 2.67 8.62
N GLU A 104 -14.23 2.44 9.66
CA GLU A 104 -13.07 3.29 10.00
C GLU A 104 -12.00 3.32 8.90
N THR A 105 -12.00 2.35 7.98
CA THR A 105 -11.03 2.23 6.89
C THR A 105 -11.71 2.18 5.53
N ALA A 106 -11.17 2.94 4.57
CA ALA A 106 -11.56 2.88 3.16
C ALA A 106 -10.59 1.99 2.37
N ASN A 107 -11.14 0.98 1.67
CA ASN A 107 -10.35 0.10 0.81
C ASN A 107 -10.39 0.60 -0.63
N PHE A 108 -9.22 0.67 -1.26
CA PHE A 108 -9.07 0.98 -2.68
C PHE A 108 -8.47 -0.21 -3.42
N VAL A 109 -8.91 -0.43 -4.66
CA VAL A 109 -8.40 -1.45 -5.56
C VAL A 109 -7.56 -0.77 -6.64
N LEU A 110 -6.32 -1.23 -6.79
CA LEU A 110 -5.40 -0.83 -7.85
C LEU A 110 -5.18 -2.02 -8.80
N GLU A 111 -5.48 -1.83 -10.08
CA GLU A 111 -5.19 -2.79 -11.14
C GLU A 111 -4.25 -2.14 -12.15
N LEU A 112 -3.17 -2.85 -12.49
CA LEU A 112 -2.16 -2.41 -13.45
C LEU A 112 -2.23 -3.26 -14.72
N SER A 113 -1.99 -2.64 -15.87
CA SER A 113 -1.89 -3.33 -17.15
C SER A 113 -0.55 -4.05 -17.25
N LEU A 114 -0.55 -5.40 -17.29
CA LEU A 114 0.67 -6.19 -17.47
C LEU A 114 1.29 -6.06 -18.87
N GLN A 115 0.56 -5.50 -19.84
CA GLN A 115 1.05 -5.27 -21.19
C GLN A 115 1.93 -4.01 -21.30
N HIS A 116 1.88 -3.14 -20.28
CA HIS A 116 2.68 -1.92 -20.26
C HIS A 116 4.13 -2.22 -19.85
N GLN A 117 5.11 -1.63 -20.54
CA GLN A 117 6.54 -1.88 -20.31
C GLN A 117 6.98 -1.66 -18.84
N ASP A 118 6.45 -0.62 -18.19
CA ASP A 118 6.81 -0.28 -16.80
C ASP A 118 6.02 -1.08 -15.74
N ALA A 119 5.12 -1.99 -16.13
CA ALA A 119 4.25 -2.68 -15.20
C ALA A 119 5.00 -3.59 -14.22
N ALA A 120 6.03 -4.27 -14.71
CA ALA A 120 6.87 -5.13 -13.88
C ALA A 120 7.60 -4.32 -12.79
N GLU A 121 8.10 -3.14 -13.15
CA GLU A 121 8.78 -2.25 -12.23
C GLU A 121 7.83 -1.67 -11.17
N ALA A 122 6.67 -1.16 -11.60
CA ALA A 122 5.65 -0.67 -10.67
C ALA A 122 5.21 -1.77 -9.69
N MET A 123 4.99 -2.99 -10.19
CA MET A 123 4.64 -4.15 -9.36
C MET A 123 5.77 -4.51 -8.38
N ALA A 124 7.03 -4.45 -8.80
CA ALA A 124 8.18 -4.70 -7.92
C ALA A 124 8.23 -3.68 -6.77
N ILE A 125 8.01 -2.40 -7.05
CA ILE A 125 7.94 -1.35 -6.03
C ILE A 125 6.79 -1.63 -5.04
N PHE A 126 5.58 -1.89 -5.54
CA PHE A 126 4.44 -2.20 -4.67
C PHE A 126 4.67 -3.46 -3.82
N ARG A 127 5.30 -4.50 -4.38
CA ARG A 127 5.67 -5.70 -3.62
C ARG A 127 6.72 -5.42 -2.56
N LYS A 128 7.70 -4.56 -2.85
CA LYS A 128 8.72 -4.15 -1.88
C LYS A 128 8.12 -3.35 -0.72
N TRP A 129 7.10 -2.53 -0.98
CA TRP A 129 6.40 -1.78 0.06
C TRP A 129 5.35 -2.57 0.82
N TYR A 130 5.03 -3.79 0.36
CA TYR A 130 4.07 -4.64 1.04
C TYR A 130 4.49 -4.85 2.50
N ALA A 131 3.55 -4.65 3.42
CA ALA A 131 3.75 -4.76 4.86
C ALA A 131 4.78 -3.77 5.46
N SER A 132 5.34 -2.82 4.69
CA SER A 132 6.25 -1.82 5.24
C SER A 132 5.49 -0.84 6.15
N SER A 133 6.06 -0.57 7.33
CA SER A 133 5.56 0.43 8.27
C SER A 133 5.63 1.85 7.73
N ALA A 134 6.43 2.14 6.69
CA ALA A 134 6.53 3.46 6.07
C ALA A 134 5.16 3.99 5.62
N LEU A 135 4.27 3.08 5.17
CA LEU A 135 2.92 3.42 4.73
C LEU A 135 2.00 3.82 5.90
N LEU A 136 2.32 3.41 7.14
CA LEU A 136 1.56 3.78 8.33
C LEU A 136 1.71 5.25 8.72
N LEU A 137 2.72 5.96 8.20
CA LEU A 137 2.82 7.43 8.30
C LEU A 137 1.62 8.15 7.67
N LEU A 138 0.89 7.46 6.80
CA LEU A 138 -0.36 7.91 6.20
C LEU A 138 -1.56 7.05 6.60
N SER A 139 -1.41 6.20 7.62
CA SER A 139 -2.41 5.19 7.97
C SER A 139 -2.79 4.26 6.81
N LEU A 140 -1.87 4.06 5.85
CA LEU A 140 -2.09 3.21 4.68
C LEU A 140 -1.60 1.79 4.94
N ARG A 141 -2.31 0.83 4.36
CA ARG A 141 -1.85 -0.56 4.28
C ARG A 141 -1.99 -1.05 2.85
N LEU A 142 -0.88 -1.50 2.29
CA LEU A 142 -0.88 -2.17 0.99
C LEU A 142 -1.04 -3.67 1.21
N LYS A 143 -1.93 -4.29 0.44
CA LYS A 143 -2.13 -5.74 0.44
C LYS A 143 -2.26 -6.22 -1.01
N PRO A 144 -1.66 -7.38 -1.35
CA PRO A 144 -1.96 -8.05 -2.60
C PRO A 144 -3.47 -8.27 -2.68
N ALA A 145 -4.04 -8.01 -3.85
CA ALA A 145 -5.41 -8.41 -4.12
C ALA A 145 -5.49 -9.93 -3.93
N ARG A 146 -6.36 -10.39 -3.03
CA ARG A 146 -6.69 -11.82 -2.96
C ARG A 146 -7.57 -12.10 -4.18
N PRO A 147 -7.28 -13.13 -4.98
CA PRO A 147 -8.23 -13.54 -6.01
C PRO A 147 -9.56 -13.82 -5.31
N GLU A 148 -10.62 -13.13 -5.74
CA GLU A 148 -11.97 -13.51 -5.32
C GLU A 148 -12.17 -14.96 -5.74
N ARG A 149 -12.67 -15.79 -4.83
CA ARG A 149 -13.06 -17.16 -5.18
C ARG A 149 -14.02 -17.04 -6.36
N SER A 150 -13.71 -17.73 -7.45
CA SER A 150 -14.56 -17.75 -8.64
C SER A 150 -16.01 -18.00 -8.22
N PRO A 151 -17.01 -17.35 -8.83
CA PRO A 151 -18.42 -17.63 -8.59
C PRO A 151 -18.72 -19.14 -8.68
N LEU A 152 -18.04 -19.84 -9.59
CA LEU A 152 -18.10 -21.30 -9.72
C LEU A 152 -17.68 -22.05 -8.44
N ILE A 153 -16.71 -21.56 -7.68
CA ILE A 153 -16.30 -22.17 -6.41
C ILE A 153 -17.39 -21.96 -5.34
N LYS A 154 -18.12 -20.85 -5.39
CA LYS A 154 -19.29 -20.60 -4.53
C LYS A 154 -20.43 -21.55 -4.90
N GLU A 155 -20.72 -21.69 -6.18
CA GLU A 155 -21.73 -22.63 -6.70
C GLU A 155 -21.36 -24.09 -6.39
N ILE A 156 -20.09 -24.47 -6.52
CA ILE A 156 -19.60 -25.81 -6.15
C ILE A 156 -19.68 -26.03 -4.64
N SER A 157 -19.32 -25.04 -3.82
CA SER A 157 -19.47 -25.10 -2.36
C SER A 157 -20.92 -25.33 -1.94
N GLU A 158 -21.85 -24.59 -2.54
CA GLU A 158 -23.29 -24.71 -2.29
C GLU A 158 -23.85 -26.05 -2.80
N ALA A 159 -23.38 -26.56 -3.95
CA ALA A 159 -23.84 -27.82 -4.53
C ALA A 159 -23.28 -29.07 -3.82
N VAL A 160 -22.08 -28.98 -3.22
CA VAL A 160 -21.40 -30.12 -2.59
C VAL A 160 -21.61 -30.16 -1.06
N GLY A 161 -22.31 -29.17 -0.49
CA GLY A 161 -22.75 -29.19 0.91
C GLY A 161 -21.61 -29.04 1.92
N TRP A 162 -20.66 -28.16 1.65
CA TRP A 162 -19.59 -27.75 2.57
C TRP A 162 -19.84 -26.35 3.12
#